data_AF-A0A7V3HX29-F1
#
_entry.id   AF-A0A7V3HX29-F1
#
_cell.length_a   1.000
_cell.length_b   1.000
_cell.length_c   1.000
_cell.angle_alpha   90.00
_cell.angle_beta   90.00
_cell.angle_gamma   90.00
#
_symmetry.space_group_name_H-M   'P 1'
#
loop_
_entity.id
_entity.type
_entity.pdbx_description
1 polymer ?
#
loop_
_entity_poly.entity_id
_entity_poly.type
_entity_poly.pdbx_seq_one_letter_code
_entity_poly.pdbx_strand_id
1 'polypeptide(L)'
;DKRKAAALNLFSDTPNLFDAESAGAAAVLASFASVAINAVAKGDDAASLRRGLLSNREIGKAVGMLMLLHDMSESQAFDLLRRHSQGLNIKLADVARAVIERKGHLPLDDAD
;
A
#
# COMPACT_ATOMS: atom_id res chain seq x y z
N ASP A 1 -10.95 7.67 -19.23
CA ASP A 1 -9.55 8.11 -19.30
C ASP A 1 -8.79 7.15 -20.22
N LYS A 2 -8.31 7.60 -21.38
CA LYS A 2 -7.60 6.74 -22.38
C LYS A 2 -6.09 6.84 -22.17
N ARG A 3 -5.61 6.53 -20.98
CA ARG A 3 -4.17 6.36 -20.74
C ARG A 3 -3.71 5.05 -21.38
N LYS A 4 -2.81 5.11 -22.36
CA LYS A 4 -2.11 3.92 -22.87
C LYS A 4 -1.26 3.36 -21.73
N ALA A 5 -1.62 2.19 -21.20
CA ALA A 5 -0.95 1.61 -20.04
C ALA A 5 0.41 0.97 -20.39
N ALA A 6 0.61 0.52 -21.63
CA ALA A 6 1.82 -0.14 -22.08
C ALA A 6 1.96 -0.13 -23.62
N ALA A 7 3.15 -0.50 -24.11
CA ALA A 7 3.43 -0.77 -25.52
C ALA A 7 4.23 -2.08 -25.64
N LEU A 8 4.02 -2.83 -26.73
CA LEU A 8 4.80 -4.02 -27.09
C LEU A 8 5.72 -3.67 -28.25
N ASN A 9 7.03 -3.79 -28.04
CA ASN A 9 8.04 -3.61 -29.09
C ASN A 9 8.59 -4.98 -29.49
N LEU A 10 8.70 -5.22 -30.80
CA LEU A 10 9.30 -6.43 -31.37
C LEU A 10 10.63 -6.05 -32.04
N PHE A 11 11.65 -6.87 -31.83
CA PHE A 11 12.99 -6.65 -32.39
C PHE A 11 13.46 -7.91 -33.09
N SER A 12 14.15 -7.73 -34.22
CA SER A 12 14.72 -8.80 -35.05
C SER A 12 16.09 -8.35 -35.55
N ASP A 13 17.02 -9.28 -35.65
CA ASP A 13 18.33 -9.11 -36.31
C ASP A 13 18.24 -9.28 -37.83
N THR A 14 17.12 -9.83 -38.31
CA THR A 14 16.84 -10.10 -39.72
C THR A 14 15.96 -8.99 -40.30
N PRO A 15 16.39 -8.31 -41.39
CA PRO A 15 15.57 -7.29 -42.05
C PRO A 15 14.24 -7.85 -42.55
N ASN A 16 13.17 -7.06 -42.40
CA ASN A 16 11.84 -7.35 -42.94
C ASN A 16 11.21 -8.67 -42.45
N LEU A 17 11.61 -9.16 -41.26
CA LEU A 17 11.08 -10.41 -40.68
C LEU A 17 9.62 -10.28 -40.21
N PHE A 18 9.23 -9.11 -39.69
CA PHE A 18 7.88 -8.90 -39.20
C PHE A 18 6.95 -8.50 -40.33
N ASP A 19 5.96 -9.34 -40.58
CA ASP A 19 4.90 -9.15 -41.55
C ASP A 19 3.55 -8.92 -40.85
N ALA A 20 2.48 -8.86 -41.65
CA ALA A 20 1.13 -8.64 -41.15
C ALA A 20 0.66 -9.77 -40.22
N GLU A 21 1.10 -11.02 -40.45
CA GLU A 21 0.79 -12.15 -39.60
C GLU A 21 1.46 -12.02 -38.23
N SER A 22 2.75 -11.69 -38.23
CA SER A 22 3.52 -11.41 -37.01
C SER A 22 2.92 -10.27 -36.20
N ALA A 23 2.48 -9.19 -36.88
CA ALA A 23 1.78 -8.08 -36.24
C ALA A 23 0.43 -8.50 -35.65
N GLY A 24 -0.33 -9.35 -36.34
CA GLY A 24 -1.58 -9.92 -35.85
C GLY A 24 -1.40 -10.75 -34.59
N ALA A 25 -0.42 -11.66 -34.59
CA ALA A 25 -0.08 -12.48 -33.42
C ALA A 25 0.38 -11.59 -32.23
N ALA A 26 1.21 -10.59 -32.49
CA ALA A 26 1.66 -9.65 -31.48
C ALA A 26 0.51 -8.80 -30.89
N ALA A 27 -0.48 -8.43 -31.70
CA ALA A 27 -1.66 -7.71 -31.22
C ALA A 27 -2.51 -8.56 -30.26
N VAL A 28 -2.68 -9.85 -30.55
CA VAL A 28 -3.37 -10.80 -29.66
C VAL A 28 -2.59 -10.95 -28.35
N LEU A 29 -1.26 -11.15 -28.43
CA LEU A 29 -0.40 -11.25 -27.25
C LEU A 29 -0.46 -9.98 -26.39
N ALA A 30 -0.34 -8.81 -27.01
CA ALA A 30 -0.44 -7.52 -26.33
C ALA A 30 -1.79 -7.32 -25.63
N SER A 31 -2.88 -7.84 -26.23
CA SER A 31 -4.22 -7.79 -25.64
C SER A 31 -4.28 -8.60 -24.34
N PHE A 32 -3.78 -9.83 -24.33
CA PHE A 32 -3.72 -10.66 -23.12
C PHE A 32 -2.79 -10.07 -22.06
N ALA A 33 -1.60 -9.62 -22.46
CA ALA A 33 -0.66 -8.97 -21.54
C ALA A 33 -1.27 -7.72 -20.89
N SER A 34 -1.98 -6.91 -21.66
CA SER A 34 -2.69 -5.73 -21.15
C SER A 34 -3.76 -6.10 -20.12
N VAL A 35 -4.55 -7.16 -20.35
CA VAL A 35 -5.53 -7.65 -19.39
C VAL A 35 -4.85 -8.10 -18.09
N ALA A 36 -3.78 -8.89 -18.19
CA ALA A 36 -3.04 -9.38 -17.03
C ALA A 36 -2.41 -8.25 -16.21
N ILE A 37 -1.73 -7.30 -16.87
CA ILE A 37 -1.13 -6.11 -16.22
C ILE A 37 -2.20 -5.27 -15.52
N ASN A 38 -3.34 -5.04 -16.18
CA ASN A 38 -4.44 -4.30 -15.57
C ASN A 38 -5.05 -5.03 -14.37
N ALA A 39 -5.13 -6.37 -14.41
CA ALA A 39 -5.63 -7.16 -13.29
C ALA A 39 -4.70 -7.07 -12.07
N VAL A 40 -3.38 -7.15 -12.29
CA VAL A 40 -2.38 -6.97 -11.23
C VAL A 40 -2.44 -5.57 -10.64
N ALA A 41 -2.41 -4.52 -11.48
CA ALA A 41 -2.46 -3.13 -11.02
C ALA A 41 -3.74 -2.83 -10.20
N LYS A 42 -4.91 -3.29 -10.67
CA LYS A 42 -6.17 -3.16 -9.91
C LYS A 42 -6.16 -3.97 -8.60
N GLY A 43 -5.55 -5.15 -8.61
CA GLY A 43 -5.37 -5.97 -7.41
C GLY A 43 -4.49 -5.28 -6.37
N ASP A 44 -3.39 -4.68 -6.81
CA ASP A 44 -2.47 -3.90 -5.97
C ASP A 44 -3.14 -2.65 -5.39
N ASP A 45 -3.94 -1.94 -6.19
CA ASP A 45 -4.72 -0.78 -5.73
C ASP A 45 -5.73 -1.18 -4.64
N ALA A 46 -6.51 -2.23 -4.88
CA ALA A 46 -7.49 -2.74 -3.91
C ALA A 46 -6.81 -3.23 -2.63
N ALA A 47 -5.68 -3.93 -2.74
CA ALA A 47 -4.89 -4.38 -1.61
C ALA A 47 -4.28 -3.21 -0.83
N SER A 48 -3.78 -2.19 -1.54
CA SER A 48 -3.22 -0.97 -0.94
C SER A 48 -4.29 -0.19 -0.17
N LEU A 49 -5.46 0.01 -0.78
CA LEU A 49 -6.60 0.66 -0.13
C LEU A 49 -7.06 -0.13 1.10
N ARG A 50 -7.18 -1.46 0.98
CA ARG A 50 -7.56 -2.32 2.11
C ARG A 50 -6.53 -2.23 3.24
N ARG A 51 -5.23 -2.23 2.94
CA ARG A 51 -4.17 -2.01 3.94
C ARG A 51 -4.30 -0.64 4.60
N GLY A 52 -4.56 0.42 3.83
CA GLY A 52 -4.80 1.77 4.36
C GLY A 52 -6.01 1.85 5.30
N LEU A 53 -7.12 1.20 4.93
CA LEU A 53 -8.33 1.13 5.76
C LEU A 53 -8.09 0.37 7.07
N LEU A 54 -7.42 -0.78 7.00
CA LEU A 54 -7.06 -1.55 8.20
C LEU A 54 -6.14 -0.75 9.12
N SER A 55 -5.13 -0.07 8.55
CA SER A 55 -4.24 0.83 9.28
C SER A 55 -5.01 1.93 10.02
N ASN A 56 -5.93 2.64 9.34
CA ASN A 56 -6.74 3.68 9.98
C ASN A 56 -7.64 3.15 11.09
N ARG A 57 -8.21 1.94 10.92
CA ARG A 57 -9.04 1.31 11.95
C ARG A 57 -8.24 0.97 13.21
N GLU A 58 -7.03 0.45 13.07
CA GLU A 58 -6.14 0.19 14.22
C GLU A 58 -5.74 1.50 14.92
N ILE A 59 -5.37 2.53 14.15
CA ILE A 59 -5.00 3.84 14.71
C ILE A 59 -6.18 4.44 15.49
N GLY A 60 -7.39 4.45 14.93
CA GLY A 60 -8.57 4.99 15.61
C GLY A 60 -8.92 4.25 16.91
N LYS A 61 -8.77 2.92 16.94
CA LYS A 61 -8.96 2.13 18.18
C LYS A 61 -7.93 2.49 19.25
N ALA A 62 -6.65 2.61 18.88
CA ALA A 62 -5.59 2.99 19.80
C ALA A 62 -5.80 4.41 20.34
N VAL A 63 -6.14 5.37 19.47
CA VAL A 63 -6.50 6.74 19.86
C VAL A 63 -7.64 6.74 20.88
N GLY A 64 -8.74 6.03 20.59
CA GLY A 64 -9.87 5.93 21.53
C GLY A 64 -9.52 5.31 22.87
N MET A 65 -8.65 4.29 22.90
CA MET A 65 -8.15 3.73 24.16
C MET A 65 -7.29 4.71 24.94
N LEU A 66 -6.39 5.43 24.26
CA LEU A 66 -5.55 6.43 24.92
C LEU A 66 -6.38 7.58 25.48
N MET A 67 -7.38 8.05 24.74
CA MET A 67 -8.34 9.05 25.21
C MET A 67 -9.03 8.59 26.50
N LEU A 68 -9.55 7.35 26.52
CA LEU A 68 -10.27 6.81 27.68
C LEU A 68 -9.37 6.57 28.90
N LEU A 69 -8.16 6.05 28.69
CA LEU A 69 -7.29 5.59 29.77
C LEU A 69 -6.42 6.72 30.36
N HIS A 70 -6.11 7.75 29.57
CA HIS A 70 -5.19 8.81 29.95
C HIS A 70 -5.83 10.21 29.95
N ASP A 71 -7.15 10.30 29.80
CA ASP A 71 -7.93 11.55 29.75
C ASP A 71 -7.36 12.57 28.74
N MET A 72 -7.06 12.09 27.54
CA MET A 72 -6.45 12.87 26.47
C MET A 72 -7.48 13.27 25.41
N SER A 73 -7.28 14.42 24.79
CA SER A 73 -8.00 14.76 23.56
C SER A 73 -7.57 13.85 22.41
N GLU A 74 -8.42 13.75 21.38
CA GLU A 74 -8.11 12.99 20.17
C GLU A 74 -6.79 13.44 19.51
N SER A 75 -6.57 14.75 19.42
CA SER A 75 -5.34 15.32 18.84
C SER A 75 -4.11 14.97 19.67
N GLN A 76 -4.20 15.05 21.00
CA GLN A 76 -3.10 14.69 21.89
C GLN A 76 -2.75 13.20 21.79
N ALA A 77 -3.75 12.32 21.74
CA ALA A 77 -3.57 10.88 21.61
C ALA A 77 -2.95 10.50 20.26
N PHE A 78 -3.40 11.11 19.16
CA PHE A 78 -2.81 10.90 17.84
C PHE A 78 -1.36 11.39 17.77
N ASP A 79 -1.09 12.60 18.31
CA ASP A 79 0.27 13.14 18.36
C ASP A 79 1.21 12.28 19.20
N LEU A 80 0.71 11.67 20.27
CA LEU A 80 1.48 10.72 21.09
C LEU A 80 1.91 9.50 20.27
N LEU A 81 0.97 8.87 19.55
CA LEU A 81 1.29 7.76 18.64
C LEU A 81 2.29 8.20 17.55
N ARG A 82 2.12 9.41 17.00
CA ARG A 82 3.01 9.97 15.97
C ARG A 82 4.44 10.15 16.46
N ARG A 83 4.62 10.72 17.66
CA ARG A 83 5.95 10.88 18.27
C ARG A 83 6.62 9.54 18.51
N HIS A 84 5.88 8.55 19.01
CA HIS A 84 6.41 7.20 19.26
C HIS A 84 6.80 6.48 17.98
N SER A 85 5.99 6.59 16.92
CA SER A 85 6.30 6.09 15.58
C SER A 85 7.60 6.68 15.03
N GLN A 86 7.81 7.98 15.25
CA GLN A 86 9.03 8.69 14.83
C GLN A 86 10.25 8.30 15.65
N GLY A 87 10.12 8.21 16.98
CA GLY A 87 11.21 7.82 17.89
C GLY A 87 11.72 6.41 17.61
N LEU A 88 10.80 5.46 17.42
CA LEU A 88 11.13 4.06 17.12
C LEU A 88 11.41 3.77 15.64
N ASN A 89 11.19 4.74 14.75
CA ASN A 89 11.27 4.56 13.29
C ASN A 89 10.45 3.35 12.77
N ILE A 90 9.24 3.17 13.31
CA ILE A 90 8.28 2.15 12.87
C ILE A 90 6.99 2.78 12.38
N LYS A 91 6.19 2.03 11.62
CA LYS A 91 4.92 2.54 11.08
C LYS A 91 3.94 2.84 12.22
N LEU A 92 3.22 3.96 12.10
CA LEU A 92 2.18 4.39 13.05
C LEU A 92 1.13 3.29 13.34
N ALA A 93 0.76 2.51 12.32
CA ALA A 93 -0.17 1.40 12.44
C ALA A 93 0.34 0.27 13.35
N ASP A 94 1.65 0.06 13.38
CA ASP A 94 2.28 -0.96 14.22
C ASP A 94 2.42 -0.46 15.67
N VAL A 95 2.70 0.83 15.88
CA VAL A 95 2.59 1.47 17.21
C VAL A 95 1.17 1.33 17.75
N ALA A 96 0.16 1.68 16.95
CA ALA A 96 -1.24 1.58 17.34
C ALA A 96 -1.62 0.14 17.72
N ARG A 97 -1.15 -0.86 16.96
CA ARG A 97 -1.37 -2.28 17.28
C ARG A 97 -0.73 -2.66 18.61
N ALA A 98 0.50 -2.22 18.86
CA ALA A 98 1.16 -2.46 20.14
C ALA A 98 0.40 -1.83 21.31
N VAL A 99 -0.15 -0.61 21.14
CA VAL A 99 -1.02 0.02 22.16
C VAL A 99 -2.27 -0.84 22.42
N ILE A 100 -2.90 -1.36 21.37
CA ILE A 100 -4.08 -2.22 21.49
C ILE A 100 -3.74 -3.53 22.24
N GLU A 101 -2.67 -4.20 21.84
CA GLU A 101 -2.21 -5.46 22.45
C GLU A 101 -1.82 -5.27 23.92
N ARG A 102 -1.21 -4.13 24.24
CA ARG A 102 -0.80 -3.76 25.60
C ARG A 102 -1.89 -2.98 26.35
N LYS A 103 -3.15 -3.03 25.91
CA LYS A 103 -4.31 -2.41 26.60
C LYS A 103 -4.11 -0.93 26.98
N GLY A 104 -3.52 -0.14 26.08
CA GLY A 104 -3.32 1.30 26.27
C GLY A 104 -1.93 1.73 26.69
N HIS A 105 -0.98 0.81 26.88
CA HIS A 105 0.41 1.13 27.13
C HIS A 105 1.21 1.23 25.81
N LEU A 106 2.06 2.26 25.71
CA LEU A 106 2.93 2.44 24.55
C LEU A 106 4.03 1.36 24.46
N PRO A 107 4.58 1.11 23.26
CA PRO A 107 5.85 0.39 23.14
C PRO A 107 6.93 1.09 23.97
N LEU A 108 7.88 0.37 24.54
CA LEU A 108 9.03 1.02 25.20
C LEU A 108 10.03 1.40 24.12
N ASP A 109 10.69 2.55 24.28
CA ASP A 109 11.92 2.84 23.53
C ASP A 109 13.01 1.93 24.13
N ASP A 110 13.55 0.98 23.37
CA ASP A 110 14.72 0.19 23.78
C ASP A 110 16.02 1.02 23.72
N ALA A 111 15.94 2.33 23.94
CA ALA A 111 17.05 3.26 23.93
C ALA A 111 17.34 3.74 25.36
N ASP A 112 17.95 2.85 26.14
CA ASP A 112 18.85 3.20 27.26
C ASP A 112 20.30 3.23 26.76
#